data_AF-A0A843BV21-F1
#
_entry.id   AF-A0A843BV21-F1
#
_cell.length_a   1.000
_cell.length_b   1.000
_cell.length_c   1.000
_cell.angle_alpha   90.00
_cell.angle_beta   90.00
_cell.angle_gamma   90.00
#
_symmetry.space_group_name_H-M   'P 1'
#
loop_
_entity.id
_entity.type
_entity.pdbx_description
1 polymer ?
#
loop_
_entity_poly.entity_id
_entity_poly.type
_entity_poly.pdbx_seq_one_letter_code
_entity_poly.pdbx_strand_id
1 'polypeptide(L)'
;MEESREKIIQDLLTQLNNDDWIIRYNAAKILGSIDAEEAIHQLQEKLERENNRDVRRKIVQALDEIDLLISSPILIKVMKNDSSMMVRYTAARALGKMGVKEAIPHIKERVVKETNKESIFWFNLALARLEEDRKGQGIRTIEEMKKKKLLSKKEELTYSNYLKKLKEIKKGK
;
A
#
# COMPACT_ATOMS: atom_id res chain seq x y z
N MET A 1 -5.52 5.07 -31.67
CA MET A 1 -5.64 4.16 -30.50
C MET A 1 -4.79 4.65 -29.33
N GLU A 2 -3.61 5.24 -29.55
CA GLU A 2 -2.82 5.92 -28.49
C GLU A 2 -3.37 7.31 -28.11
N GLU A 3 -3.73 8.14 -29.09
CA GLU A 3 -4.34 9.47 -28.85
C GLU A 3 -5.61 9.41 -27.98
N SER A 4 -6.37 8.31 -28.07
CA SER A 4 -7.54 8.10 -27.23
C SER A 4 -7.18 7.75 -25.79
N ARG A 5 -6.08 7.02 -25.55
CA ARG A 5 -5.60 6.69 -24.19
C ARG A 5 -5.05 7.93 -23.52
N GLU A 6 -4.21 8.69 -24.22
CA GLU A 6 -3.64 9.94 -23.71
C GLU A 6 -4.75 10.93 -23.32
N LYS A 7 -5.76 11.11 -24.18
CA LYS A 7 -6.91 11.95 -23.86
C LYS A 7 -7.65 11.48 -22.59
N ILE A 8 -7.90 10.18 -22.45
CA ILE A 8 -8.53 9.62 -21.25
C ILE A 8 -7.70 9.93 -20.00
N ILE A 9 -6.38 9.77 -20.07
CA ILE A 9 -5.49 10.09 -18.94
C ILE A 9 -5.56 11.58 -18.61
N GLN A 10 -5.52 12.47 -19.59
CA GLN A 10 -5.63 13.92 -19.36
C GLN A 10 -6.98 14.33 -18.75
N ASP A 11 -8.08 13.73 -19.22
CA ASP A 11 -9.41 13.95 -18.64
C ASP A 11 -9.44 13.49 -17.17
N LEU A 12 -8.86 12.32 -16.87
CA LEU A 12 -8.77 11.80 -15.50
C LEU A 12 -7.86 12.65 -14.60
N LEU A 13 -6.74 13.17 -15.11
CA LEU A 13 -5.87 14.10 -14.39
C LEU A 13 -6.59 15.41 -14.05
N THR A 14 -7.47 15.86 -14.94
CA THR A 14 -8.37 16.99 -14.65
C THR A 14 -9.35 16.63 -13.53
N GLN A 15 -10.01 15.46 -13.62
CA GLN A 15 -10.95 15.00 -12.60
C GLN A 15 -10.29 14.69 -11.24
N LEU A 16 -8.99 14.41 -11.20
CA LEU A 16 -8.21 14.25 -9.97
C LEU A 16 -8.21 15.53 -9.11
N ASN A 17 -8.53 16.68 -9.70
CA ASN A 17 -8.61 17.99 -9.04
C ASN A 17 -10.04 18.51 -8.86
N ASN A 18 -11.07 17.69 -9.12
CA ASN A 18 -12.47 18.08 -8.99
C ASN A 18 -12.83 18.45 -7.53
N ASP A 19 -13.78 19.36 -7.34
CA ASP A 19 -14.27 19.75 -6.01
C ASP A 19 -14.95 18.58 -5.26
N ASP A 20 -15.64 17.70 -6.00
CA ASP A 20 -16.25 16.50 -5.44
C ASP A 20 -15.20 15.40 -5.19
N TRP A 21 -15.07 15.01 -3.93
CA TRP A 21 -14.13 13.96 -3.51
C TRP A 21 -14.46 12.59 -4.12
N ILE A 22 -15.72 12.31 -4.47
CA ILE A 22 -16.13 11.07 -5.14
C ILE A 22 -15.53 11.02 -6.54
N ILE A 23 -15.56 12.15 -7.26
CA ILE A 23 -14.96 12.26 -8.59
C ILE A 23 -13.45 12.08 -8.51
N ARG A 24 -12.78 12.73 -7.55
CA ARG A 24 -11.33 12.54 -7.33
C ARG A 24 -10.96 11.10 -7.00
N TYR A 25 -11.75 10.46 -6.14
CA TYR A 25 -11.58 9.04 -5.80
C TYR A 25 -11.68 8.15 -7.04
N ASN A 26 -12.70 8.37 -7.88
CA ASN A 26 -12.89 7.59 -9.10
C ASN A 26 -11.78 7.85 -10.12
N ALA A 27 -11.33 9.10 -10.26
CA ALA A 27 -10.20 9.44 -11.12
C ALA A 27 -8.94 8.67 -10.70
N ALA A 28 -8.55 8.74 -9.42
CA ALA A 28 -7.40 7.99 -8.90
C ALA A 28 -7.57 6.47 -9.09
N LYS A 29 -8.77 5.93 -8.88
CA LYS A 29 -9.07 4.52 -9.11
C LYS A 29 -8.83 4.11 -10.56
N ILE A 30 -9.37 4.87 -11.51
CA ILE A 30 -9.25 4.54 -12.93
C ILE A 30 -7.79 4.65 -13.37
N LEU A 31 -7.07 5.70 -12.96
CA LEU A 31 -5.65 5.89 -13.27
C LEU A 31 -4.80 4.68 -12.81
N GLY A 32 -5.03 4.16 -11.61
CA GLY A 32 -4.37 2.94 -11.13
C GLY A 32 -4.74 1.70 -11.94
N SER A 33 -6.04 1.51 -12.22
CA SER A 33 -6.54 0.32 -12.91
C SER A 33 -6.15 0.23 -14.39
N ILE A 34 -5.87 1.36 -15.04
CA ILE A 34 -5.38 1.40 -16.44
C ILE A 34 -3.85 1.45 -16.54
N ASP A 35 -3.15 1.33 -15.41
CA ASP A 35 -1.69 1.38 -15.33
C ASP A 35 -1.12 2.66 -15.99
N ALA A 36 -1.65 3.82 -15.58
CA ALA A 36 -1.23 5.11 -16.11
C ALA A 36 0.08 5.57 -15.46
N GLU A 37 1.22 4.99 -15.87
CA GLU A 37 2.56 5.38 -15.41
C GLU A 37 2.81 6.89 -15.57
N GLU A 38 2.29 7.50 -16.64
CA GLU A 38 2.43 8.93 -16.94
C GLU A 38 1.74 9.84 -15.91
N ALA A 39 0.80 9.29 -15.13
CA ALA A 39 0.07 10.03 -14.10
C ALA A 39 0.73 9.98 -12.71
N ILE A 40 1.87 9.30 -12.56
CA ILE A 40 2.53 9.11 -11.26
C ILE A 40 2.80 10.45 -10.58
N HIS A 41 3.42 11.40 -11.27
CA HIS A 41 3.81 12.67 -10.65
C HIS A 41 2.58 13.42 -10.11
N GLN A 42 1.49 13.47 -10.88
CA GLN A 42 0.25 14.12 -10.50
C GLN A 42 -0.46 13.38 -9.36
N LEU A 43 -0.41 12.04 -9.33
CA LEU A 43 -0.91 11.25 -8.21
C LEU A 43 -0.10 11.54 -6.93
N GLN A 44 1.23 11.61 -7.03
CA GLN A 44 2.09 11.92 -5.89
C GLN A 44 1.82 13.34 -5.35
N GLU A 45 1.80 14.35 -6.23
CA GLU A 45 1.46 15.73 -5.85
C GLU A 45 0.06 15.83 -5.24
N LYS A 46 -0.91 15.11 -5.83
CA LYS A 46 -2.27 15.10 -5.30
C LYS A 46 -2.32 14.49 -3.91
N LEU A 47 -1.59 13.42 -3.66
CA LEU A 47 -1.54 12.74 -2.36
C LEU A 47 -1.05 13.68 -1.24
N GLU A 48 -0.12 14.57 -1.53
CA GLU A 48 0.44 15.51 -0.54
C GLU A 48 -0.56 16.57 -0.07
N ARG A 49 -1.49 17.00 -0.95
CA ARG A 49 -2.45 18.07 -0.67
C ARG A 49 -3.89 17.59 -0.49
N GLU A 50 -4.16 16.29 -0.60
CA GLU A 50 -5.51 15.74 -0.49
C GLU A 50 -5.98 15.64 0.98
N ASN A 51 -7.11 16.28 1.26
CA ASN A 51 -7.68 16.33 2.61
C ASN A 51 -8.57 15.13 2.93
N ASN A 52 -9.24 14.54 1.93
CA ASN A 52 -10.12 13.40 2.12
C ASN A 52 -9.33 12.09 2.27
N ARG A 53 -9.55 11.40 3.40
CA ARG A 53 -8.82 10.17 3.73
C ARG A 53 -9.05 9.03 2.74
N ASP A 54 -10.23 8.94 2.15
CA ASP A 54 -10.59 7.85 1.24
C ASP A 54 -9.98 8.09 -0.15
N VAL A 55 -9.91 9.35 -0.57
CA VAL A 55 -9.16 9.75 -1.77
C VAL A 55 -7.66 9.48 -1.57
N ARG A 56 -7.05 9.89 -0.44
CA ARG A 56 -5.64 9.57 -0.14
C ARG A 56 -5.36 8.07 -0.19
N ARG A 57 -6.21 7.27 0.48
CA ARG A 57 -6.09 5.81 0.45
C ARG A 57 -6.16 5.27 -0.97
N LYS A 58 -7.06 5.81 -1.79
CA LYS A 58 -7.21 5.38 -3.18
C LYS A 58 -6.02 5.77 -4.05
N ILE A 59 -5.45 6.96 -3.86
CA ILE A 59 -4.22 7.37 -4.55
C ILE A 59 -3.07 6.43 -4.19
N VAL A 60 -2.90 6.08 -2.91
CA VAL A 60 -1.90 5.08 -2.48
C VAL A 60 -2.13 3.73 -3.16
N GLN A 61 -3.39 3.30 -3.30
CA GLN A 61 -3.72 2.06 -4.03
C GLN A 61 -3.42 2.16 -5.52
N ALA A 62 -3.67 3.31 -6.15
CA ALA A 62 -3.32 3.53 -7.55
C ALA A 62 -1.81 3.44 -7.76
N LEU A 63 -1.01 4.03 -6.87
CA LEU A 63 0.46 3.90 -6.91
C LEU A 63 0.95 2.45 -6.68
N ASP A 64 0.24 1.66 -5.87
CA ASP A 64 0.49 0.21 -5.68
C ASP A 64 0.10 -0.62 -6.92
N GLU A 65 -0.97 -0.23 -7.61
CA GLU A 65 -1.43 -0.87 -8.86
C GLU A 65 -0.46 -0.62 -10.01
N ILE A 66 0.05 0.61 -10.13
CA ILE A 66 1.07 1.00 -11.14
C ILE A 66 2.45 0.38 -10.82
N ASP A 67 2.73 0.08 -9.54
CA ASP A 67 3.88 -0.71 -9.09
C ASP A 67 5.29 -0.16 -9.45
N LEU A 68 5.41 1.16 -9.63
CA LEU A 68 6.71 1.79 -9.92
C LEU A 68 7.45 2.24 -8.64
N LEU A 69 8.70 1.79 -8.51
CA LEU A 69 9.59 2.08 -7.37
C LEU A 69 9.84 3.58 -7.15
N ILE A 70 9.64 4.43 -8.16
CA ILE A 70 9.71 5.89 -8.03
C ILE A 70 8.73 6.45 -6.97
N SER A 71 7.67 5.70 -6.65
CA SER A 71 6.70 6.07 -5.60
C SER A 71 7.15 5.72 -4.19
N SER A 72 8.26 5.00 -4.02
CA SER A 72 8.75 4.57 -2.70
C SER A 72 8.93 5.71 -1.69
N PRO A 73 9.53 6.86 -2.03
CA PRO A 73 9.75 7.95 -1.06
C PRO A 73 8.45 8.52 -0.48
N ILE A 74 7.45 8.78 -1.34
CA ILE A 74 6.16 9.30 -0.90
C ILE A 74 5.38 8.26 -0.10
N LEU A 75 5.44 6.98 -0.49
CA LEU A 75 4.81 5.90 0.25
C LEU A 75 5.42 5.74 1.66
N ILE A 76 6.74 5.87 1.80
CA ILE A 76 7.40 5.89 3.12
C ILE A 76 6.92 7.09 3.96
N LYS A 77 6.85 8.30 3.37
CA LYS A 77 6.35 9.50 4.05
C LYS A 77 4.90 9.31 4.55
N VAL A 78 4.02 8.80 3.70
CA VAL A 78 2.60 8.56 4.02
C VAL A 78 2.45 7.47 5.09
N MET A 79 3.19 6.37 4.96
CA MET A 79 3.21 5.29 5.94
C MET A 79 3.59 5.79 7.34
N LYS A 80 4.58 6.68 7.44
CA LYS A 80 5.04 7.25 8.72
C LYS A 80 4.01 8.21 9.31
N ASN A 81 3.45 9.10 8.49
CA ASN A 81 2.90 10.35 8.97
C ASN A 81 1.40 10.57 8.70
N ASP A 82 0.72 9.73 7.88
CA ASP A 82 -0.70 9.97 7.60
C ASP A 82 -1.56 9.86 8.87
N SER A 83 -2.54 10.76 9.02
CA SER A 83 -3.45 10.78 10.16
C SER A 83 -4.33 9.52 10.23
N SER A 84 -4.67 8.94 9.09
CA SER A 84 -5.52 7.75 9.00
C SER A 84 -4.70 6.47 9.04
N MET A 85 -4.99 5.60 10.02
CA MET A 85 -4.35 4.27 10.10
C MET A 85 -4.52 3.44 8.83
N MET A 86 -5.68 3.58 8.15
CA MET A 86 -5.94 2.84 6.92
C MET A 86 -5.06 3.29 5.77
N VAL A 87 -4.78 4.59 5.66
CA VAL A 87 -3.87 5.11 4.65
C VAL A 87 -2.45 4.64 4.96
N ARG A 88 -2.02 4.73 6.24
CA ARG A 88 -0.70 4.28 6.68
C ARG A 88 -0.44 2.81 6.37
N TYR A 89 -1.35 1.90 6.76
CA TYR A 89 -1.13 0.48 6.51
C TYR A 89 -1.27 0.12 5.02
N THR A 90 -2.04 0.90 4.24
CA THR A 90 -2.13 0.69 2.78
C THR A 90 -0.78 1.03 2.13
N ALA A 91 -0.12 2.11 2.56
CA ALA A 91 1.22 2.45 2.10
C ALA A 91 2.25 1.41 2.54
N ALA A 92 2.20 0.92 3.78
CA ALA A 92 3.06 -0.18 4.24
C ALA A 92 2.89 -1.43 3.37
N ARG A 93 1.64 -1.79 3.06
CA ARG A 93 1.33 -2.96 2.24
C ARG A 93 1.88 -2.82 0.82
N ALA A 94 1.77 -1.64 0.23
CA ALA A 94 2.32 -1.32 -1.09
C ALA A 94 3.85 -1.49 -1.09
N LEU A 95 4.55 -0.84 -0.15
CA LEU A 95 6.00 -0.96 0.03
C LEU A 95 6.44 -2.42 0.19
N GLY A 96 5.69 -3.21 0.96
CA GLY A 96 5.95 -4.63 1.15
C GLY A 96 5.70 -5.49 -0.09
N LYS A 97 4.78 -5.10 -0.98
CA LYS A 97 4.54 -5.78 -2.26
C LYS A 97 5.64 -5.44 -3.28
N MET A 98 6.01 -4.16 -3.35
CA MET A 98 7.07 -3.62 -4.22
C MET A 98 8.47 -4.09 -3.84
N GLY A 99 8.67 -4.64 -2.63
CA GLY A 99 9.98 -5.13 -2.19
C GLY A 99 10.94 -4.02 -1.73
N VAL A 100 10.43 -2.87 -1.31
CA VAL A 100 11.22 -1.70 -0.87
C VAL A 100 11.86 -1.97 0.49
N LYS A 101 13.05 -2.57 0.51
CA LYS A 101 13.75 -2.98 1.74
C LYS A 101 14.15 -1.80 2.62
N GLU A 102 14.35 -0.62 2.03
CA GLU A 102 14.61 0.65 2.71
C GLU A 102 13.46 1.04 3.66
N ALA A 103 12.25 0.53 3.43
CA ALA A 103 11.11 0.79 4.31
C ALA A 103 11.16 0.01 5.64
N ILE A 104 11.98 -1.06 5.75
CA ILE A 104 12.04 -1.92 6.94
C ILE A 104 12.25 -1.13 8.25
N PRO A 105 13.29 -0.29 8.41
CA PRO A 105 13.50 0.44 9.67
C PRO A 105 12.32 1.37 9.99
N HIS A 106 11.73 2.00 8.99
CA HIS A 106 10.59 2.90 9.17
C HIS A 106 9.31 2.16 9.57
N ILE A 107 9.08 0.97 9.01
CA ILE A 107 7.95 0.12 9.41
C ILE A 107 8.13 -0.34 10.85
N LYS A 108 9.34 -0.79 11.24
CA LYS A 108 9.62 -1.22 12.62
C LYS A 108 9.36 -0.10 13.63
N GLU A 109 9.82 1.11 13.33
CA GLU A 109 9.54 2.29 14.16
C GLU A 109 8.03 2.58 14.24
N ARG A 110 7.31 2.49 13.11
CA ARG A 110 5.88 2.81 13.07
C ARG A 110 5.02 1.80 13.82
N VAL A 111 5.33 0.51 13.74
CA VAL A 111 4.60 -0.59 14.41
C VAL A 111 4.54 -0.37 15.92
N VAL A 112 5.63 0.10 16.55
CA VAL A 112 5.68 0.37 17.99
C VAL A 112 4.65 1.43 18.42
N LYS A 113 4.32 2.34 17.50
CA LYS A 113 3.36 3.44 17.71
C LYS A 113 1.93 3.07 17.27
N GLU A 114 1.67 1.85 16.79
CA GLU A 114 0.33 1.41 16.39
C GLU A 114 -0.36 0.65 17.54
N THR A 115 -1.62 0.98 17.82
CA THR A 115 -2.44 0.32 18.85
C THR A 115 -3.58 -0.51 18.25
N ASN A 116 -4.00 -0.18 17.03
CA ASN A 116 -5.06 -0.88 16.34
C ASN A 116 -4.57 -2.23 15.80
N LYS A 117 -5.27 -3.31 16.12
CA LYS A 117 -4.87 -4.69 15.76
C LYS A 117 -4.79 -4.92 14.25
N GLU A 118 -5.74 -4.38 13.48
CA GLU A 118 -5.73 -4.49 12.01
C GLU A 118 -4.51 -3.75 11.43
N SER A 119 -4.24 -2.54 11.92
CA SER A 119 -3.04 -1.78 11.54
C SER A 119 -1.76 -2.57 11.83
N ILE A 120 -1.61 -3.08 13.05
CA ILE A 120 -0.47 -3.91 13.46
C ILE A 120 -0.30 -5.12 12.54
N PHE A 121 -1.39 -5.82 12.20
CA PHE A 121 -1.35 -6.96 11.28
C PHE A 121 -0.77 -6.56 9.91
N TRP A 122 -1.32 -5.52 9.27
CA TRP A 122 -0.91 -5.12 7.93
C TRP A 122 0.53 -4.61 7.86
N PHE A 123 0.98 -3.88 8.89
CA PHE A 123 2.39 -3.49 8.99
C PHE A 123 3.33 -4.68 9.16
N ASN A 124 2.97 -5.65 10.01
CA ASN A 124 3.78 -6.85 10.18
C ASN A 124 3.74 -7.75 8.94
N LEU A 125 2.67 -7.73 8.16
CA LEU A 125 2.61 -8.43 6.88
C LEU A 125 3.54 -7.78 5.85
N ALA A 126 3.62 -6.45 5.84
CA ALA A 126 4.61 -5.73 5.03
C ALA A 126 6.04 -6.08 5.46
N LEU A 127 6.35 -6.09 6.76
CA LEU A 127 7.65 -6.55 7.26
C LEU A 127 7.95 -7.98 6.84
N ALA A 128 7.01 -8.89 6.99
CA ALA A 128 7.19 -10.29 6.59
C ALA A 128 7.58 -10.40 5.11
N ARG A 129 6.93 -9.65 4.22
CA ARG A 129 7.26 -9.63 2.79
C ARG A 129 8.66 -9.10 2.53
N LEU A 130 9.07 -8.03 3.22
CA LEU A 130 10.38 -7.38 3.01
C LEU A 130 11.55 -8.16 3.63
N GLU A 131 11.34 -8.79 4.80
CA GLU A 131 12.36 -9.55 5.51
C GLU A 131 12.65 -10.89 4.81
N GLU A 132 11.68 -11.46 4.08
CA GLU A 132 11.77 -12.77 3.39
C GLU A 132 12.25 -13.95 4.29
N ASP A 133 12.25 -13.73 5.61
CA ASP A 133 12.72 -14.65 6.62
C ASP A 133 11.55 -15.13 7.50
N ARG A 134 11.44 -16.46 7.65
CA ARG A 134 10.44 -17.09 8.54
C ARG A 134 10.67 -16.77 10.01
N LYS A 135 11.89 -16.37 10.38
CA LYS A 135 12.23 -15.91 11.72
C LYS A 135 12.18 -14.39 11.83
N GLY A 136 11.80 -13.67 10.76
CA GLY A 136 11.61 -12.23 10.74
C GLY A 136 10.58 -11.76 11.75
N GLN A 137 10.72 -10.52 12.19
CA GLN A 137 9.81 -9.90 13.15
C GLN A 137 8.36 -9.93 12.65
N GLY A 138 8.13 -9.66 11.36
CA GLY A 138 6.78 -9.62 10.80
C GLY A 138 6.03 -10.94 10.97
N ILE A 139 6.67 -12.07 10.62
CA ILE A 139 6.10 -13.41 10.77
C ILE A 139 5.87 -13.75 12.25
N ARG A 140 6.87 -13.52 13.11
CA ARG A 140 6.76 -13.84 14.55
C ARG A 140 5.57 -13.13 15.20
N THR A 141 5.38 -11.85 14.92
CA THR A 141 4.26 -11.07 15.46
C THR A 141 2.92 -11.61 14.96
N ILE A 142 2.78 -11.91 13.66
CA ILE A 142 1.51 -12.41 13.11
C ILE A 142 1.16 -13.80 13.69
N GLU A 143 2.14 -14.68 13.87
CA GLU A 143 1.91 -15.99 14.51
C GLU A 143 1.45 -15.84 15.96
N GLU A 144 2.02 -14.88 16.71
CA GLU A 144 1.58 -14.59 18.07
C GLU A 144 0.13 -14.04 18.08
N MET A 145 -0.19 -13.12 17.16
CA MET A 145 -1.56 -12.61 17.01
C MET A 145 -2.55 -13.72 16.69
N LYS A 146 -2.18 -14.65 15.80
CA LYS A 146 -2.97 -15.82 15.45
C LYS A 146 -3.20 -16.74 16.66
N LYS A 147 -2.14 -17.05 17.43
CA LYS A 147 -2.23 -17.84 18.66
C LYS A 147 -3.19 -17.21 19.68
N LYS A 148 -3.18 -15.88 19.78
CA LYS A 148 -4.08 -15.10 20.65
C LYS A 148 -5.48 -14.87 20.06
N LYS A 149 -5.80 -15.45 18.89
CA LYS A 149 -7.09 -15.28 18.19
C LYS A 149 -7.44 -13.81 17.91
N LEU A 150 -6.42 -13.00 17.59
CA LEU A 150 -6.57 -11.57 17.31
C LEU A 150 -6.84 -11.25 15.84
N LEU A 151 -6.72 -12.25 14.96
CA LEU A 151 -6.90 -12.09 13.52
C LEU A 151 -8.35 -12.33 13.13
N SER A 152 -8.85 -11.52 12.21
CA SER A 152 -10.09 -11.79 11.47
C SER A 152 -9.87 -12.93 10.46
N LYS A 153 -10.97 -13.54 10.01
CA LYS A 153 -10.94 -14.57 8.96
C LYS A 153 -10.20 -14.10 7.69
N LYS A 154 -10.37 -12.83 7.32
CA LYS A 154 -9.70 -12.23 6.15
C LYS A 154 -8.19 -12.16 6.34
N GLU A 155 -7.74 -11.77 7.53
CA GLU A 155 -6.32 -11.66 7.86
C GLU A 155 -5.65 -13.03 7.92
N GLU A 156 -6.32 -14.02 8.52
CA GLU A 156 -5.84 -15.41 8.53
C GLU A 156 -5.68 -15.99 7.12
N LEU A 157 -6.67 -15.77 6.25
CA LEU A 157 -6.61 -16.19 4.85
C LEU A 157 -5.47 -15.49 4.11
N THR A 158 -5.38 -14.17 4.27
CA THR A 158 -4.32 -13.35 3.63
C THR A 158 -2.93 -13.84 4.03
N TYR A 159 -2.72 -14.06 5.32
CA TYR A 159 -1.44 -14.53 5.84
C TYR A 159 -1.12 -15.96 5.39
N SER A 160 -2.12 -16.85 5.37
CA SER A 160 -1.96 -18.21 4.88
C SER A 160 -1.55 -18.24 3.40
N ASN A 161 -2.15 -17.38 2.57
CA ASN A 161 -1.77 -17.25 1.15
C ASN A 161 -0.34 -16.72 0.99
N TYR A 162 0.07 -15.75 1.80
CA TYR A 162 1.45 -15.27 1.83
C TYR A 162 2.44 -16.40 2.19
N LEU A 163 2.16 -17.21 3.22
CA LEU A 163 3.03 -18.32 3.61
C LEU A 163 3.16 -19.40 2.52
N LYS A 164 2.08 -19.65 1.75
CA LYS A 164 2.12 -20.55 0.58
C LYS A 164 3.08 -20.00 -0.48
N LYS A 165 2.92 -18.74 -0.87
CA LYS A 165 3.80 -18.07 -1.85
C LYS A 165 5.27 -18.06 -1.41
N LEU A 166 5.53 -17.79 -0.11
CA LEU A 166 6.90 -17.81 0.43
C LEU A 166 7.54 -19.20 0.35
N LYS A 167 6.77 -20.28 0.49
CA LYS A 167 7.26 -21.66 0.32
C LYS A 167 7.64 -21.95 -1.13
N GLU A 168 6.86 -21.48 -2.09
CA GLU A 168 7.09 -21.68 -3.53
C GLU A 168 8.37 -20.96 -3.98
N ILE A 169 8.55 -19.70 -3.58
CA ILE A 169 9.75 -18.90 -3.91
C ILE A 169 11.04 -19.59 -3.42
N LYS A 170 11.01 -20.21 -2.22
CA LYS A 170 12.19 -20.90 -1.67
C LYS A 170 12.43 -22.31 -2.22
N LYS A 171 11.47 -22.89 -2.95
CA LYS A 171 11.64 -24.19 -3.61
C LYS A 171 12.18 -24.07 -5.05
N GLY A 172 12.01 -22.90 -5.67
CA GLY A 172 12.51 -22.60 -7.02
C GLY A 172 13.87 -21.88 -7.06
N LYS A 173 14.50 -21.66 -5.90
CA LYS A 173 15.89 -21.20 -5.75
C LYS A 173 16.71 -22.36 -5.21
#